data_AF-A0A7S2MVL8-F1
#
_entry.id   AF-A0A7S2MVL8-F1
#
_cell.length_a   1.000
_cell.length_b   1.000
_cell.length_c   1.000
_cell.angle_alpha   90.00
_cell.angle_beta   90.00
_cell.angle_gamma   90.00
#
_symmetry.space_group_name_H-M   'P 1'
#
loop_
_entity.id
_entity.type
_entity.pdbx_description
1 polymer ?
#
loop_
_entity_poly.entity_id
_entity_poly.type
_entity_poly.pdbx_seq_one_letter_code
_entity_poly.pdbx_strand_id
1 'polypeptide(L)'
;YLCSCPAQGQLHGPVEVVSQQGMRRLASGLKGCLAANLPDREPSTREDWFLKLCLELNGVKKVDANGLLTEQSCPPFQVPVPCTTGHAAFHPFKDWSSWRSCLKQAERALCTEEDRFEYALCLGD
;
A
#
# COMPACT_ATOMS: atom_id res chain seq x y z
N TYR A 1 -8.32 7.70 -5.71
CA TYR A 1 -7.20 6.82 -5.30
C TYR A 1 -7.70 5.94 -4.17
N LEU A 2 -7.09 4.78 -3.95
CA LEU A 2 -7.39 3.98 -2.77
C LEU A 2 -6.58 4.52 -1.60
N CYS A 3 -7.26 4.89 -0.51
CA CYS A 3 -6.65 5.39 0.71
C CYS A 3 -6.16 4.18 1.52
N SER A 4 -4.84 3.98 1.56
CA SER A 4 -4.19 2.87 2.26
C SER A 4 -4.18 3.03 3.79
N CYS A 5 -4.37 4.25 4.31
CA CYS A 5 -4.60 4.49 5.73
C CYS A 5 -5.89 5.28 6.00
N PRO A 6 -7.07 4.64 6.00
CA PRO A 6 -8.34 5.31 6.25
C PRO A 6 -8.41 6.04 7.59
N ALA A 7 -7.81 5.48 8.65
CA ALA A 7 -7.81 6.08 9.99
C ALA A 7 -7.14 7.47 10.05
N GLN A 8 -6.16 7.73 9.18
CA GLN A 8 -5.51 9.04 9.05
C GLN A 8 -5.98 9.80 7.80
N GLY A 9 -6.81 9.15 6.97
CA GLY A 9 -7.22 9.66 5.66
C GLY A 9 -6.05 9.92 4.73
N GLN A 10 -4.97 9.14 4.84
CA GLN A 10 -3.67 9.40 4.24
C GLN A 10 -3.21 8.23 3.34
N LEU A 11 -2.46 8.55 2.28
CA LEU A 11 -1.69 7.56 1.55
C LEU A 11 -0.42 7.23 2.34
N HIS A 12 -0.14 5.96 2.50
CA HIS A 12 1.13 5.48 3.02
C HIS A 12 1.78 4.59 1.95
N GLY A 13 3.07 4.80 1.72
CA GLY A 13 3.92 3.75 1.16
C GLY A 13 3.83 2.50 2.04
N PRO A 14 4.08 1.28 1.52
CA PRO A 14 4.78 0.91 0.29
C PRO A 14 3.89 0.67 -0.94
N VAL A 15 2.61 1.07 -0.91
CA VAL A 15 1.75 1.00 -2.09
C VAL A 15 0.80 2.22 -2.17
N GLU A 16 0.87 2.97 -3.28
CA GLU A 16 -0.18 3.93 -3.64
C GLU A 16 -0.94 3.47 -4.88
N VAL A 17 -2.27 3.37 -4.76
CA VAL A 17 -3.13 2.96 -5.89
C VAL A 17 -3.93 4.16 -6.39
N VAL A 18 -3.59 4.61 -7.59
CA VAL A 18 -4.29 5.69 -8.29
C VAL A 18 -4.88 5.15 -9.59
N SER A 19 -6.15 5.45 -9.85
CA SER A 19 -6.76 5.08 -11.13
C SER A 19 -6.13 5.87 -12.29
N GLN A 20 -6.19 5.33 -13.50
CA GLN A 20 -5.66 6.01 -14.69
C GLN A 20 -6.23 7.43 -14.85
N GLN A 21 -7.54 7.60 -14.61
CA GLN A 21 -8.17 8.92 -14.65
C GLN A 21 -7.66 9.86 -13.55
N GLY A 22 -7.37 9.32 -12.35
CA GLY A 22 -6.74 10.08 -11.27
C GLY A 22 -5.35 10.58 -11.66
N MET A 23 -4.53 9.72 -12.26
CA MET A 23 -3.20 10.10 -12.76
C MET A 23 -3.27 11.14 -13.88
N ARG A 24 -4.26 11.05 -14.78
CA ARG A 24 -4.48 12.10 -15.80
C ARG A 24 -4.82 13.45 -15.17
N ARG A 25 -5.65 13.47 -14.11
CA ARG A 25 -5.99 14.69 -13.37
C ARG A 25 -4.75 15.27 -12.67
N LEU A 26 -3.98 14.43 -12.00
CA LEU A 26 -2.71 14.81 -11.39
C LEU A 26 -1.78 15.45 -12.42
N ALA A 27 -1.55 14.80 -13.56
CA ALA A 27 -0.66 15.31 -14.61
C ALA A 27 -1.11 16.67 -15.15
N SER A 28 -2.41 16.85 -15.42
CA SER A 28 -2.95 18.14 -15.88
C SER A 28 -2.87 19.25 -14.83
N GLY A 29 -2.89 18.87 -13.55
CA GLY A 29 -2.96 19.76 -12.41
C GLY A 29 -1.65 20.00 -11.66
N LEU A 30 -0.60 19.26 -12.00
CA LEU A 30 0.64 19.21 -11.23
C LEU A 30 1.31 20.58 -11.13
N LYS A 31 1.34 21.34 -12.23
CA LYS A 31 1.89 22.69 -12.24
C LYS A 31 1.17 23.62 -11.25
N GLY A 32 -0.16 23.52 -11.19
CA GLY A 32 -0.97 24.28 -10.23
C GLY A 32 -0.69 23.84 -8.79
N CYS A 33 -0.57 22.53 -8.56
CA CYS A 33 -0.23 22.00 -7.24
C CYS A 33 1.16 22.47 -6.77
N LEU A 34 2.18 22.45 -7.63
CA LEU A 34 3.54 22.90 -7.30
C LEU A 34 3.61 24.42 -7.05
N ALA A 35 2.77 25.18 -7.72
CA ALA A 35 2.66 26.63 -7.55
C ALA A 35 1.83 27.01 -6.31
N ALA A 36 0.97 26.13 -5.81
CA ALA A 36 0.28 26.34 -4.56
C ALA A 36 1.32 26.40 -3.43
N ASN A 37 1.20 27.42 -2.57
CA ASN A 37 2.02 27.54 -1.35
C ASN A 37 1.55 26.51 -0.32
N LEU A 38 1.80 25.24 -0.61
CA LEU A 38 1.43 24.14 0.27
C LEU A 38 2.34 24.15 1.51
N PRO A 39 1.78 23.93 2.71
CA PRO A 39 2.57 23.75 3.91
C PRO A 39 3.50 22.54 3.74
N ASP A 40 4.69 22.57 4.36
CA ASP A 40 5.65 21.46 4.34
C ASP A 40 6.05 21.00 2.92
N ARG A 41 6.46 21.99 2.12
CA ARG A 41 6.89 21.89 0.72
C ARG A 41 8.23 21.17 0.54
N GLU A 42 8.52 20.13 1.31
CA GLU A 42 9.66 19.26 1.08
C GLU A 42 9.12 17.92 0.53
N PRO A 43 8.79 17.84 -0.78
CA PRO A 43 8.22 16.63 -1.36
C PRO A 43 9.21 15.46 -1.29
N SER A 44 10.50 15.76 -1.10
CA SER A 44 11.58 14.79 -0.89
C SER A 44 11.44 13.95 0.38
N THR A 45 10.68 14.40 1.38
CA THR A 45 10.51 13.64 2.64
C THR A 45 9.15 12.97 2.79
N ARG A 46 8.14 13.32 1.98
CA ARG A 46 6.76 12.79 2.11
C ARG A 46 6.02 12.73 0.77
N GLU A 47 6.47 11.84 -0.12
CA GLU A 47 5.93 11.68 -1.48
C GLU A 47 4.45 11.26 -1.49
N ASP A 48 4.05 10.31 -0.64
CA ASP A 48 2.67 9.84 -0.49
C ASP A 48 1.68 10.97 -0.07
N TRP A 49 2.11 11.85 0.83
CA TRP A 49 1.39 13.04 1.27
C TRP A 49 1.26 14.06 0.15
N PHE A 50 2.34 14.33 -0.57
CA PHE A 50 2.32 15.22 -1.71
C PHE A 50 1.38 14.71 -2.80
N LEU A 51 1.47 13.41 -3.10
CA LEU A 51 0.60 12.74 -4.08
C LEU A 51 -0.87 12.87 -3.70
N LYS A 52 -1.24 12.53 -2.46
CA LYS A 52 -2.61 12.71 -1.94
C LYS A 52 -3.09 14.15 -2.13
N LEU A 53 -2.30 15.11 -1.65
CA LEU A 53 -2.68 16.51 -1.64
C LEU A 53 -2.93 17.02 -3.05
N CYS A 54 -2.02 16.74 -3.99
CA CYS A 54 -2.21 17.13 -5.38
C CYS A 54 -3.40 16.42 -6.04
N LEU A 55 -3.68 15.16 -5.72
CA LEU A 55 -4.86 14.45 -6.21
C LEU A 55 -6.14 15.14 -5.73
N GLU A 56 -6.22 15.49 -4.46
CA GLU A 56 -7.39 16.16 -3.86
C GLU A 56 -7.59 17.58 -4.39
N LEU A 57 -6.51 18.37 -4.52
CA LEU A 57 -6.56 19.70 -5.14
C LEU A 57 -7.08 19.66 -6.59
N ASN A 58 -6.86 18.54 -7.29
CA ASN A 58 -7.35 18.32 -8.64
C ASN A 58 -8.67 17.55 -8.71
N GLY A 59 -9.41 17.49 -7.60
CA GLY A 59 -10.75 16.92 -7.51
C GLY A 59 -10.81 15.40 -7.60
N VAL A 60 -9.68 14.70 -7.43
CA VAL A 60 -9.67 13.23 -7.39
C VAL A 60 -10.17 12.77 -6.02
N LYS A 61 -11.20 11.93 -6.03
CA LYS A 61 -11.79 11.39 -4.79
C LYS A 61 -10.97 10.24 -4.22
N LYS A 62 -10.96 10.15 -2.88
CA LYS A 62 -10.44 9.01 -2.14
C LYS A 62 -11.50 7.93 -1.94
N VAL A 63 -11.06 6.68 -1.85
CA VAL A 63 -11.89 5.53 -1.48
C VAL A 63 -11.11 4.73 -0.44
N ASP A 64 -11.69 4.50 0.74
CA ASP A 64 -11.01 3.80 1.82
C ASP A 64 -10.81 2.31 1.48
N ALA A 65 -9.61 1.78 1.75
CA ALA A 65 -9.22 0.43 1.36
C ALA A 65 -8.50 -0.31 2.50
N ASN A 66 -9.26 -0.74 3.51
CA ASN A 66 -8.71 -1.40 4.72
C ASN A 66 -7.96 -2.72 4.43
N GLY A 67 -8.23 -3.40 3.31
CA GLY A 67 -7.52 -4.63 2.91
C GLY A 67 -6.31 -4.40 2.00
N LEU A 68 -5.94 -3.15 1.72
CA LEU A 68 -4.87 -2.85 0.77
C LEU A 68 -3.49 -3.03 1.39
N LEU A 69 -3.26 -2.48 2.59
CA LEU A 69 -1.95 -2.37 3.19
C LEU A 69 -2.01 -2.59 4.71
N THR A 70 -1.06 -3.38 5.23
CA THR A 70 -0.76 -3.43 6.67
C THR A 70 0.44 -2.53 6.94
N GLU A 71 0.28 -1.51 7.79
CA GLU A 71 1.32 -0.50 8.02
C GLU A 71 1.52 -0.24 9.52
N GLN A 72 2.77 -0.17 9.98
CA GLN A 72 3.08 0.12 11.39
C GLN A 72 2.83 1.59 11.75
N SER A 73 2.82 2.47 10.75
CA SER A 73 2.56 3.90 10.91
C SER A 73 1.08 4.28 10.69
N CYS A 74 0.20 3.31 10.49
CA CYS A 74 -1.24 3.50 10.32
C CYS A 74 -2.05 2.69 11.36
N PRO A 75 -3.05 3.28 12.04
CA PRO A 75 -3.97 2.52 12.86
C PRO A 75 -4.85 1.56 12.05
N PRO A 76 -5.15 0.35 12.54
CA PRO A 76 -4.58 -0.24 13.75
C PRO A 76 -3.10 -0.61 13.52
N PHE A 77 -2.21 -0.18 14.42
CA PHE A 77 -0.78 -0.43 14.31
C PHE A 77 -0.51 -1.93 14.41
N GLN A 78 -0.39 -2.60 13.27
CA GLN A 78 -0.42 -4.05 13.15
C GLN A 78 0.84 -4.54 12.42
N VAL A 79 1.98 -4.64 13.11
CA VAL A 79 3.22 -5.22 12.56
C VAL A 79 4.01 -5.98 13.65
N PRO A 80 4.58 -7.17 13.33
CA PRO A 80 4.35 -7.93 12.11
C PRO A 80 3.03 -8.69 12.17
N VAL A 81 2.18 -8.49 11.17
CA VAL A 81 1.01 -9.36 10.95
C VAL A 81 1.40 -10.62 10.20
N PRO A 82 0.71 -11.75 10.42
CA PRO A 82 0.84 -12.91 9.55
C PRO A 82 0.57 -12.55 8.10
N CYS A 83 1.31 -13.15 7.17
CA CYS A 83 1.12 -12.94 5.73
C CYS A 83 -0.06 -13.72 5.14
N THR A 84 -0.91 -14.23 6.01
CA THR A 84 -2.16 -14.93 5.69
C THR A 84 -3.39 -14.04 5.86
N THR A 85 -3.21 -12.76 6.20
CA THR A 85 -4.30 -11.81 6.45
C THR A 85 -5.04 -11.34 5.19
N GLY A 86 -4.54 -11.70 3.99
CA GLY A 86 -5.18 -11.37 2.71
C GLY A 86 -4.96 -9.94 2.23
N HIS A 87 -4.07 -9.18 2.87
CA HIS A 87 -3.69 -7.84 2.40
C HIS A 87 -2.84 -7.93 1.13
N ALA A 88 -2.97 -6.93 0.24
CA ALA A 88 -2.23 -6.90 -1.02
C ALA A 88 -0.76 -6.46 -0.84
N ALA A 89 -0.48 -5.63 0.17
CA ALA A 89 0.85 -5.17 0.51
C ALA A 89 1.07 -5.15 2.03
N PHE A 90 2.33 -5.18 2.43
CA PHE A 90 2.76 -5.21 3.82
C PHE A 90 3.85 -4.17 4.06
N HIS A 91 3.94 -3.67 5.30
CA HIS A 91 5.07 -2.87 5.74
C HIS A 91 6.39 -3.58 5.39
N PRO A 92 7.41 -2.87 4.85
CA PRO A 92 8.61 -3.51 4.36
C PRO A 92 9.32 -4.36 5.42
N PHE A 93 9.65 -5.59 5.05
CA PHE A 93 10.55 -6.44 5.81
C PHE A 93 11.98 -5.92 5.68
N LYS A 94 12.65 -5.71 6.82
CA LYS A 94 14.03 -5.18 6.85
C LYS A 94 15.11 -6.26 6.84
N ASP A 95 14.70 -7.53 6.87
CA ASP A 95 15.60 -8.67 6.82
C ASP A 95 15.04 -9.80 5.94
N TRP A 96 15.95 -10.59 5.38
CA TRP A 96 15.62 -11.69 4.48
C TRP A 96 14.79 -12.80 5.15
N SER A 97 15.03 -13.06 6.43
CA SER A 97 14.39 -14.18 7.14
C SER A 97 12.91 -13.90 7.35
N SER A 98 12.55 -12.70 7.79
CA SER A 98 11.17 -12.28 8.01
C SER A 98 10.39 -12.22 6.69
N TRP A 99 10.98 -11.66 5.64
CA TRP A 99 10.40 -11.68 4.29
C TRP A 99 10.16 -13.12 3.79
N ARG A 100 11.16 -14.00 3.92
CA ARG A 100 11.04 -15.40 3.45
C ARG A 100 10.01 -16.18 4.23
N SER A 101 9.89 -15.94 5.54
CA SER A 101 8.85 -16.53 6.38
C SER A 101 7.45 -16.07 5.95
N CYS A 102 7.29 -14.78 5.68
CA CYS A 102 6.06 -14.21 5.14
C CYS A 102 5.65 -14.85 3.82
N LEU A 103 6.59 -14.96 2.87
CA LEU A 103 6.33 -15.59 1.57
C LEU A 103 5.87 -17.04 1.73
N LYS A 104 6.56 -17.84 2.56
CA LYS A 104 6.17 -19.22 2.85
C LYS A 104 4.77 -19.33 3.46
N GLN A 105 4.40 -18.39 4.34
CA GLN A 105 3.05 -18.35 4.92
C GLN A 105 1.99 -18.09 3.85
N ALA A 106 2.23 -17.12 2.96
CA ALA A 106 1.31 -16.77 1.89
C ALA A 106 1.16 -17.93 0.88
N GLU A 107 2.27 -18.54 0.46
CA GLU A 107 2.29 -19.70 -0.45
C GLU A 107 1.49 -20.87 0.13
N ARG A 108 1.73 -21.21 1.41
CA ARG A 108 0.98 -22.28 2.10
C ARG A 108 -0.50 -21.99 2.24
N ALA A 109 -0.88 -20.72 2.43
CA ALA A 109 -2.27 -20.32 2.55
C ALA A 109 -3.05 -20.42 1.22
N LEU A 110 -2.35 -20.44 0.08
CA LEU A 110 -2.95 -20.64 -1.24
C LEU A 110 -3.17 -22.12 -1.56
N CYS A 111 -2.54 -23.04 -0.83
CA CYS A 111 -2.65 -24.48 -1.06
C CYS A 111 -3.98 -25.02 -0.53
N THR A 112 -4.78 -25.62 -1.42
CA THR A 112 -5.91 -26.45 -1.02
C THR A 112 -5.46 -27.88 -0.68
N GLU A 113 -6.37 -28.72 -0.16
CA GLU A 113 -6.10 -30.16 0.08
C GLU A 113 -5.66 -30.89 -1.21
N GLU A 114 -6.15 -30.45 -2.37
CA GLU A 114 -5.90 -31.07 -3.67
C GLU A 114 -4.52 -30.67 -4.24
N ASP A 115 -4.07 -29.44 -3.98
CA ASP A 115 -2.78 -28.91 -4.47
C ASP A 115 -1.56 -29.51 -3.76
N ARG A 116 -1.77 -30.17 -2.63
CA ARG A 116 -0.72 -30.68 -1.74
C ARG A 116 0.16 -31.76 -2.37
N PHE A 117 -0.28 -32.38 -3.46
CA PHE A 117 0.47 -33.43 -4.16
C PHE A 117 1.03 -32.99 -5.52
N GLU A 118 0.62 -31.84 -6.07
CA GLU A 118 1.03 -31.38 -7.41
C GLU A 118 2.05 -30.23 -7.39
N TYR A 119 2.04 -29.37 -6.37
CA TYR A 119 2.89 -28.17 -6.37
C TYR A 119 3.97 -28.22 -5.29
N ALA A 120 5.24 -28.09 -5.72
CA ALA A 120 6.41 -27.99 -4.84
C ALA A 120 6.31 -26.84 -3.81
N LEU A 121 5.53 -25.80 -4.10
CA LEU A 121 5.23 -24.68 -3.19
C LEU A 121 4.40 -25.10 -1.95
N CYS A 122 3.64 -26.19 -2.06
CA CYS A 122 2.79 -26.74 -1.02
C CYS A 122 3.47 -27.85 -0.21
N LEU A 123 4.55 -28.41 -0.74
CA LEU A 123 5.39 -29.42 -0.10
C LEU A 123 6.45 -28.69 0.73
N GLY A 124 6.09 -28.34 1.97
CA GLY A 124 7.06 -27.74 2.89
C GLY A 124 8.24 -28.69 3.12
N ASP A 125 9.46 -28.21 2.84
CA ASP A 125 10.72 -28.82 3.33
C ASP A 125 10.70 -29.00 4.85
#